data_AF-A0A932P321-F1
#
_entry.id   AF-A0A932P321-F1
#
_cell.length_a   1.000
_cell.length_b   1.000
_cell.length_c   1.000
_cell.angle_alpha   90.00
_cell.angle_beta   90.00
_cell.angle_gamma   90.00
#
_symmetry.space_group_name_H-M   'P 1'
#
loop_
_entity.id
_entity.type
_entity.pdbx_description
1 polymer ?
#
loop_
_entity_poly.entity_id
_entity_poly.type
_entity_poly.pdbx_seq_one_letter_code
_entity_poly.pdbx_strand_id
1 'polypeptide(L)' 'MSTHTKSESGKAKADTQLTEEQRQHHIEVAAYYIAESGGFNSGCDLENWLAAEAEIDRLLAEGKL' A
#
# COMPACT_ATOMS: atom_id res chain seq x y z
N MET A 1 7.19 21.91 -20.30
CA MET A 1 6.39 20.83 -19.69
C MET A 1 7.33 20.11 -18.74
N SER A 2 7.44 20.59 -17.51
CA SER A 2 8.44 20.09 -16.56
C SER A 2 7.89 18.87 -15.82
N THR A 3 8.21 17.68 -16.30
CA THR A 3 7.95 16.42 -15.59
C THR A 3 9.08 16.17 -14.59
N HIS A 4 8.96 16.68 -13.38
CA HIS A 4 9.69 16.17 -12.23
C HIS A 4 8.89 16.39 -10.94
N THR A 5 8.41 15.30 -10.35
CA THR A 5 8.17 15.14 -8.91
C THR A 5 8.69 13.74 -8.57
N LYS A 6 10.01 13.52 -8.41
CA LYS A 6 10.80 13.73 -7.17
C LYS A 6 10.06 13.12 -5.95
N SER A 7 10.39 11.87 -5.56
CA SER A 7 11.33 11.52 -4.44
C SER A 7 10.49 11.20 -3.17
N GLU A 8 10.79 10.34 -2.19
CA GLU A 8 12.03 9.81 -1.60
C GLU A 8 11.71 8.50 -0.87
N SER A 9 12.58 7.50 -1.02
CA SER A 9 12.83 6.54 0.05
C SER A 9 13.45 7.33 1.22
N GLY A 10 12.65 7.66 2.25
CA GLY A 10 13.05 8.56 3.32
C GLY A 10 12.63 8.05 4.70
N LYS A 11 13.57 7.43 5.42
CA LYS A 11 13.45 7.22 6.87
C LYS A 11 13.32 8.58 7.58
N ALA A 12 12.20 8.82 8.24
CA ALA A 12 12.11 9.79 9.33
C ALA A 12 11.13 9.26 10.39
N LYS A 13 11.67 8.80 11.52
CA LYS A 13 10.88 8.46 12.72
C LYS A 13 10.47 9.76 13.41
N ALA A 14 9.16 10.06 13.49
CA ALA A 14 8.53 10.77 14.61
C ALA A 14 7.05 11.12 14.31
N ASP A 15 6.20 10.12 14.17
CA ASP A 15 4.95 9.99 14.93
C ASP A 15 4.50 8.52 14.80
N THR A 16 3.81 7.97 15.78
CA THR A 16 3.46 6.54 15.80
C THR A 16 2.28 6.23 14.86
N GLN A 17 1.78 7.25 14.15
CA GLN A 17 0.75 7.14 13.13
C GLN A 17 1.40 7.17 11.73
N LEU A 18 1.32 6.04 11.02
CA LEU A 18 1.61 5.99 9.59
C LEU A 18 0.81 7.07 8.85
N THR A 19 1.49 7.86 8.01
CA THR A 19 0.81 8.88 7.20
C THR A 19 -0.10 8.22 6.17
N GLU A 20 -1.08 8.96 5.66
CA GLU A 20 -1.99 8.44 4.64
C GLU A 20 -1.25 8.00 3.38
N GLU A 21 -0.17 8.69 3.00
CA GLU A 21 0.63 8.28 1.84
C GLU A 21 1.35 6.96 2.08
N GLN A 22 1.87 6.74 3.29
CA GLN A 22 2.52 5.48 3.63
C GLN A 22 1.50 4.34 3.61
N ARG A 23 0.30 4.54 4.17
CA ARG A 23 -0.80 3.56 4.09
C ARG A 23 -1.10 3.20 2.64
N GLN A 24 -1.28 4.21 1.77
CA GLN A 24 -1.55 3.98 0.34
C GLN A 24 -0.45 3.18 -0.36
N HIS A 25 0.81 3.47 -0.06
CA HIS A 25 1.94 2.72 -0.60
C HIS A 25 1.91 1.25 -0.17
N HIS A 26 1.62 0.98 1.11
CA HIS A 26 1.48 -0.40 1.60
C HIS A 26 0.31 -1.14 0.96
N ILE A 27 -0.82 -0.45 0.73
CA ILE A 27 -1.98 -1.02 0.03
C ILE A 27 -1.63 -1.37 -1.41
N GLU A 28 -0.95 -0.46 -2.13
CA GLU A 28 -0.48 -0.70 -3.50
C GLU A 28 0.42 -1.94 -3.58
N VAL A 29 1.42 -2.03 -2.70
CA VAL A 29 2.35 -3.16 -2.67
C VAL A 29 1.62 -4.46 -2.32
N ALA A 30 0.70 -4.44 -1.35
CA ALA A 30 -0.09 -5.61 -1.00
C ALA A 30 -1.03 -6.06 -2.14
N ALA A 31 -1.69 -5.11 -2.82
CA ALA A 31 -2.57 -5.41 -3.96
C ALA A 31 -1.78 -6.06 -5.10
N TYR A 32 -0.55 -5.61 -5.35
CA TYR A 32 0.36 -6.23 -6.31
C TYR A 32 0.66 -7.69 -5.94
N TYR A 33 1.02 -7.98 -4.68
CA TYR A 33 1.29 -9.35 -4.25
C TYR A 33 0.06 -10.26 -4.27
N ILE A 34 -1.12 -9.73 -3.93
CA ILE A 34 -2.38 -10.47 -4.02
C ILE A 34 -2.68 -10.81 -5.49
N ALA A 35 -2.54 -9.84 -6.39
CA ALA A 35 -2.71 -10.06 -7.82
C ALA A 35 -1.70 -11.07 -8.37
N GLU A 36 -0.42 -10.98 -7.96
CA GLU A 36 0.63 -11.92 -8.34
C GLU A 36 0.33 -13.34 -7.85
N SER A 37 -0.06 -13.49 -6.58
CA SER A 37 -0.43 -14.78 -6.00
C SER A 37 -1.69 -15.38 -6.63
N GLY A 38 -2.60 -14.54 -7.12
CA GLY A 38 -3.81 -14.94 -7.84
C GLY A 38 -3.61 -15.15 -9.35
N GLY A 39 -2.41 -14.91 -9.89
CA GLY A 39 -2.10 -15.07 -11.31
C GLY A 39 -2.61 -13.95 -12.21
N PHE A 40 -2.77 -12.73 -11.69
CA PHE A 40 -3.17 -11.51 -12.41
C PHE A 40 -4.44 -11.69 -13.26
N ASN A 41 -5.52 -12.17 -12.62
CA ASN A 41 -6.79 -12.35 -13.29
C ASN A 41 -7.43 -11.00 -13.66
N SER A 42 -7.75 -10.81 -14.94
CA SER A 42 -8.42 -9.59 -15.42
C SER A 42 -9.80 -9.45 -14.79
N GLY A 43 -10.02 -8.37 -14.04
CA GLY A 43 -11.28 -8.10 -13.33
C GLY A 43 -11.21 -8.27 -11.81
N CYS A 44 -10.15 -8.88 -11.28
CA CYS A 44 -9.93 -8.97 -9.83
C CYS A 44 -9.17 -7.77 -9.27
N ASP A 45 -8.80 -6.78 -10.09
CA ASP A 45 -8.03 -5.61 -9.63
C ASP A 45 -8.69 -4.96 -8.43
N LEU A 46 -9.97 -4.59 -8.52
CA LEU A 46 -10.70 -3.95 -7.43
C LEU A 46 -10.80 -4.85 -6.18
N GLU A 47 -11.02 -6.15 -6.36
CA GLU A 47 -11.06 -7.11 -5.24
C GLU A 47 -9.69 -7.20 -4.54
N ASN A 48 -8.60 -7.22 -5.32
CA ASN A 48 -7.24 -7.25 -4.79
C ASN A 48 -6.91 -5.96 -4.04
N TRP A 49 -7.36 -4.80 -4.55
CA TRP A 49 -7.23 -3.51 -3.86
C TRP A 49 -8.00 -3.46 -2.54
N LEU A 50 -9.26 -3.94 -2.53
CA LEU A 50 -10.07 -4.00 -1.31
C LEU A 50 -9.50 -4.98 -0.27
N ALA A 51 -9.01 -6.13 -0.72
CA ALA A 51 -8.37 -7.11 0.14
C ALA A 51 -7.06 -6.56 0.75
N ALA A 52 -6.27 -5.84 -0.06
CA ALA A 52 -5.07 -5.17 0.40
C ALA A 52 -5.37 -4.07 1.44
N GLU A 53 -6.36 -3.22 1.19
CA GLU A 53 -6.78 -2.18 2.14
C GLU A 53 -7.19 -2.77 3.49
N ALA A 54 -8.03 -3.81 3.48
CA ALA A 54 -8.46 -4.49 4.70
C ALA A 54 -7.30 -5.18 5.46
N GLU A 55 -6.29 -5.70 4.74
CA GLU A 55 -5.08 -6.27 5.36
C GLU A 55 -4.23 -5.19 6.01
N ILE A 56 -3.93 -4.09 5.31
CA ILE A 56 -3.11 -3.01 5.84
C ILE A 56 -3.80 -2.33 7.02
N ASP A 57 -5.11 -2.05 6.95
CA ASP A 57 -5.86 -1.48 8.07
C ASP A 57 -5.85 -2.38 9.30
N ARG A 58 -5.90 -3.70 9.11
CA ARG A 58 -5.79 -4.66 10.21
C ARG A 58 -4.39 -4.64 10.82
N LEU A 59 -3.34 -4.67 10.01
CA LEU A 59 -1.95 -4.60 10.47
C LEU A 59 -1.65 -3.28 11.18
N LEU A 60 -2.22 -2.17 10.72
CA LEU A 60 -2.18 -0.87 11.37
C LEU A 60 -2.85 -0.89 12.74
N ALA A 61 -4.07 -1.43 12.82
CA ALA A 61 -4.81 -1.56 14.07
C ALA A 61 -4.07 -2.46 15.08
N GLU A 62 -3.35 -3.46 14.59
CA GLU A 62 -2.53 -4.37 15.40
C GLU A 62 -1.12 -3.82 15.72
N GLY A 63 -0.71 -2.70 15.12
CA GLY A 63 0.64 -2.12 15.27
C GLY A 63 1.76 -2.99 14.71
N LYS A 64 1.48 -3.76 13.66
CA LYS A 64 2.39 -4.74 13.02
C LYS A 64 3.03 -4.25 11.71
N LEU A 65 2.80 -2.99 11.35
CA LEU A 65 3.36 -2.36 10.16
C LEU A 65 4.65 -1.57 10.46
#